data_AF-A0A1G2YZ59-F1
#
_entry.id   AF-A0A1G2YZ59-F1
#
_cell.length_a   1.000
_cell.length_b   1.000
_cell.length_c   1.000
_cell.angle_alpha   90.00
_cell.angle_beta   90.00
_cell.angle_gamma   90.00
#
_symmetry.space_group_name_H-M   'P 1'
#
loop_
_entity.id
_entity.type
_entity.pdbx_description
1 polymer ?
#
loop_
_entity_poly.entity_id
_entity_poly.type
_entity_poly.pdbx_seq_one_letter_code
_entity_poly.pdbx_strand_id
1 'polypeptide(L)'
;MQVRLMDNNQTEKTPISVSKSFMAVGPTLHYSHKNVQICWLLAVGAFGISCLFWSKIVTGSFWSFDVQTVTTPEFWRLGKSITTDVSIFEYPWQILVLGLLMGILAVVPVLISQLMSFRYSLIFILEVFSLANLPGFAICLFISCIAAACRPLRFRSRFIAIALCIAPQLFYWGYFGGARGVEPIEWGFSFAPWICAWLDALVIAGFVLGIGHFTRYRPGLTWVFTTLTLVIAVVVFEVTIGFDELDYQLYVAKNNPEQVSIFYDHSITEALDATTRDPTTKKYLEESFYPADQIARRAELKREIQEQLRYDFWPGWFIVPEELKYRQKKEWLIKQYDSFISQRPNSRRMPIVLYYKALLNEYSPDTKMLGQKEVLHFYSDYPHEKTRQTWWELYRDFGGSPESLEARWRIAKHRAGQQMFNEAERLLAEAQTMLAAEKSKRLEAEQKPSGKLFGLFRPPADTVMTIPKLNELQRRLSQLQVLVSPENRTKEPGSIERLAKFVMLNPHTSDYAQHLDGLLEQTDNGDQLRDNILLAQAKLVADEQLQAEKLGEIHKEYSQTDAGTMALYELGLLKISLWRQKDESNAEQKKKYLEEARTTLTSFISSYPNHFCAEQVKKNLEDLPGN
;
A
#
# COMPACT_ATOMS: atom_id res chain seq x y z
N MET A 1 60.79 77.93 51.85
CA MET A 1 59.47 78.51 52.19
C MET A 1 58.88 79.00 50.86
N GLN A 2 58.06 78.19 50.19
CA GLN A 2 56.58 78.09 50.33
C GLN A 2 55.87 79.19 49.51
N VAL A 3 54.86 78.96 48.66
CA VAL A 3 54.13 77.78 48.17
C VAL A 3 53.67 78.13 46.74
N ARG A 4 53.81 77.19 45.80
CA ARG A 4 53.26 77.28 44.43
C ARG A 4 51.93 76.53 44.42
N LEU A 5 50.81 77.24 44.29
CA LEU A 5 49.47 76.67 44.12
C LEU A 5 49.38 76.02 42.73
N MET A 6 49.19 74.70 42.72
CA MET A 6 48.82 73.90 41.55
C MET A 6 47.29 73.77 41.52
N ASP A 7 46.67 74.31 40.47
CA ASP A 7 45.27 74.04 40.12
C ASP A 7 45.15 72.61 39.57
N ASN A 8 44.35 71.79 40.24
CA ASN A 8 44.12 70.39 39.90
C ASN A 8 42.68 70.23 39.39
N ASN A 9 42.42 70.72 38.18
CA ASN A 9 41.18 70.41 37.45
C ASN A 9 41.32 69.03 36.80
N GLN A 10 41.07 67.98 37.60
CA GLN A 10 40.81 66.64 37.07
C GLN A 10 39.50 66.67 36.28
N THR A 11 39.62 66.57 34.96
CA THR A 11 38.52 66.29 34.06
C THR A 11 38.04 64.86 34.31
N GLU A 12 36.85 64.76 34.90
CA GLU A 12 36.08 63.53 35.08
C GLU A 12 35.84 62.90 33.69
N LYS A 13 36.66 61.91 33.33
CA LYS A 13 36.44 61.10 32.12
C LYS A 13 35.18 60.28 32.38
N THR A 14 34.06 60.70 31.79
CA THR A 14 32.86 59.89 31.68
C THR A 14 33.26 58.51 31.14
N PRO A 15 32.93 57.41 31.84
CA PRO A 15 33.28 56.08 31.38
C PRO A 15 32.60 55.86 30.03
N ILE A 16 33.40 55.60 28.99
CA ILE A 16 32.90 55.18 27.67
C ILE A 16 32.02 53.96 27.93
N SER A 17 30.71 54.15 27.86
CA SER A 17 29.76 53.06 28.04
C SER A 17 29.94 52.15 26.82
N VAL A 18 30.74 51.11 26.97
CA VAL A 18 30.90 50.07 25.95
C VAL A 18 29.50 49.58 25.63
N SER A 19 29.03 49.89 24.41
CA SER A 19 27.69 49.54 23.96
C SER A 19 27.54 48.04 24.14
N LYS A 20 26.75 47.64 25.13
CA LYS A 20 26.63 46.23 25.49
C LYS A 20 26.16 45.47 24.25
N SER A 21 26.86 44.42 23.82
CA SER A 21 26.53 43.62 22.60
C SER A 21 25.04 43.27 22.50
N PHE A 22 24.41 43.40 21.33
CA PHE A 22 22.98 43.09 21.15
C PHE A 22 22.63 41.64 21.54
N MET A 23 23.56 40.70 21.27
CA MET A 23 23.42 39.29 21.66
C MET A 23 24.00 39.04 23.05
N ALA A 24 23.21 38.43 23.91
CA ALA A 24 23.61 38.17 25.28
C ALA A 24 24.26 36.79 25.45
N VAL A 25 25.34 36.74 26.23
CA VAL A 25 26.02 35.50 26.64
C VAL A 25 25.21 34.84 27.76
N GLY A 26 24.97 33.54 27.65
CA GLY A 26 24.18 32.73 28.56
C GLY A 26 24.94 32.31 29.84
N PRO A 27 24.22 31.93 30.90
CA PRO A 27 24.81 31.62 32.22
C PRO A 27 25.71 30.37 32.22
N THR A 28 25.57 29.45 31.26
CA THR A 28 26.39 28.23 31.20
C THR A 28 27.85 28.50 30.87
N LEU A 29 28.16 29.65 30.27
CA LEU A 29 29.52 30.02 29.86
C LEU A 29 30.39 30.49 31.04
N HIS A 30 29.85 30.52 32.27
CA HIS A 30 30.62 30.71 33.49
C HIS A 30 31.36 29.44 33.97
N TYR A 31 31.04 28.28 33.40
CA TYR A 31 31.73 27.02 33.69
C TYR A 31 32.99 26.84 32.82
N SER A 32 33.85 25.87 33.19
CA SER A 32 35.04 25.52 32.41
C SER A 32 34.69 25.25 30.94
N HIS A 33 35.40 25.94 30.04
CA HIS A 33 35.22 25.82 28.58
C HIS A 33 35.19 24.37 28.09
N LYS A 34 36.07 23.52 28.64
CA LYS A 34 36.14 22.10 28.28
C LYS A 34 34.84 21.36 28.62
N ASN A 35 34.29 21.60 29.82
CA ASN A 35 33.04 20.95 30.25
C ASN A 35 31.85 21.42 29.41
N VAL A 36 31.77 22.72 29.15
CA VAL A 36 30.74 23.34 28.32
C VAL A 36 30.76 22.76 26.90
N GLN A 37 31.93 22.64 26.29
CA GLN A 37 32.11 22.07 24.95
C GLN A 37 31.74 20.59 24.89
N ILE A 38 32.14 19.79 25.88
CA ILE A 38 31.78 18.36 25.91
C ILE A 38 30.27 18.19 26.05
N CYS A 39 29.62 18.88 26.99
CA CYS A 39 28.16 18.81 27.15
C CYS A 39 27.41 19.29 25.90
N TRP A 40 27.94 20.31 25.21
CA TRP A 40 27.38 20.77 23.94
C TRP A 40 27.54 19.72 22.83
N LEU A 41 28.72 19.10 22.68
CA LEU A 41 28.93 18.01 21.71
C LEU A 41 28.00 16.82 21.97
N LEU A 42 27.77 16.46 23.24
CA LEU A 42 26.80 15.43 23.60
C LEU A 42 25.36 15.84 23.23
N ALA A 43 25.00 17.11 23.44
CA ALA A 43 23.70 17.64 23.03
C ALA A 43 23.53 17.57 21.51
N VAL A 44 24.55 17.95 20.74
CA VAL A 44 24.58 17.84 19.28
C VAL A 44 24.39 16.38 18.86
N GLY A 45 25.16 15.44 19.43
CA GLY A 45 25.03 14.01 19.10
C GLY A 45 23.63 13.45 19.39
N ALA A 46 23.08 13.72 20.58
CA ALA A 46 21.75 13.25 20.95
C ALA A 46 20.66 13.85 20.05
N PHE A 47 20.75 15.15 19.74
CA PHE A 47 19.82 15.83 18.86
C PHE A 47 19.92 15.36 17.41
N GLY A 48 21.13 15.16 16.90
CA GLY A 48 21.38 14.56 15.58
C GLY A 48 20.71 13.20 15.44
N ILE A 49 20.80 12.34 16.47
CA ILE A 49 20.08 11.05 16.49
C ILE A 49 18.57 11.27 16.48
N SER A 50 18.03 12.24 17.22
CA SER A 50 16.60 12.60 17.16
C SER A 50 16.17 13.03 15.74
N CYS A 51 16.99 13.83 15.05
CA CYS A 51 16.74 14.21 13.66
C CYS A 51 16.76 13.01 12.70
N LEU A 52 17.74 12.11 12.85
CA LEU A 52 17.82 10.89 12.04
C LEU A 52 16.63 9.96 12.29
N PHE A 53 16.19 9.83 13.54
CA PHE A 53 15.04 9.02 13.89
C PHE A 53 13.73 9.62 13.36
N TRP A 54 13.57 10.95 13.45
CA TRP A 54 12.49 11.67 12.76
C TRP A 54 12.49 11.36 11.25
N SER A 55 13.65 11.48 10.60
CA SER A 55 13.81 11.22 9.18
C SER A 55 13.41 9.78 8.82
N LYS A 56 13.85 8.80 9.62
CA LYS A 56 13.52 7.38 9.44
C LYS A 56 12.01 7.13 9.55
N ILE A 57 11.34 7.74 10.52
CA ILE A 57 9.89 7.58 10.71
C ILE A 57 9.10 8.21 9.55
N VAL A 58 9.47 9.42 9.14
CA VAL A 58 8.68 10.21 8.17
C VAL A 58 8.98 9.82 6.72
N THR A 59 10.20 9.40 6.42
CA THR A 59 10.66 9.16 5.04
C THR A 59 11.11 7.73 4.78
N GLY A 60 11.18 6.89 5.81
CA GLY A 60 11.71 5.53 5.70
C GLY A 60 13.23 5.43 5.61
N SER A 61 13.93 6.55 5.42
CA SER A 61 15.39 6.64 5.35
C SER A 61 15.96 7.49 6.48
N PHE A 62 17.16 7.17 6.96
CA PHE A 62 17.89 8.01 7.91
C PHE A 62 18.38 9.32 7.27
N TRP A 63 18.47 9.37 5.94
CA TRP A 63 18.89 10.56 5.18
C TRP A 63 18.12 10.64 3.87
N SER A 64 17.36 11.71 3.67
CA SER A 64 16.50 11.92 2.49
C SER A 64 16.60 13.34 1.93
N PHE A 65 17.63 14.10 2.31
CA PHE A 65 17.79 15.49 1.86
C PHE A 65 18.08 15.56 0.37
N ASP A 66 17.19 16.23 -0.36
CA ASP A 66 17.34 16.57 -1.77
C ASP A 66 17.08 18.07 -1.99
N VAL A 67 18.10 18.78 -2.47
CA VAL A 67 18.05 20.21 -2.76
C VAL A 67 16.95 20.55 -3.78
N GLN A 68 16.67 19.65 -4.73
CA GLN A 68 15.66 19.89 -5.76
C GLN A 68 14.24 19.89 -5.18
N THR A 69 14.02 19.18 -4.09
CA THR A 69 12.70 19.11 -3.44
C THR A 69 12.36 20.36 -2.61
N VAL A 70 13.37 21.12 -2.17
CA VAL A 70 13.21 22.29 -1.29
C VAL A 70 12.36 23.40 -1.93
N THR A 71 12.35 23.49 -3.27
CA THR A 71 11.58 24.49 -4.01
C THR A 71 10.09 24.14 -4.14
N THR A 72 9.67 22.93 -3.78
CA THR A 72 8.28 22.51 -3.92
C THR A 72 7.44 22.94 -2.69
N PRO A 73 6.30 23.64 -2.86
CA PRO A 73 5.48 24.10 -1.73
C PRO A 73 4.91 22.97 -0.85
N GLU A 74 4.84 21.74 -1.38
CA GLU A 74 4.38 20.57 -0.65
C GLU A 74 5.40 20.08 0.37
N PHE A 75 6.68 20.28 0.10
CA PHE A 75 7.78 19.89 0.97
C PHE A 75 7.78 20.60 2.32
N TRP A 76 7.17 21.79 2.38
CA TRP A 76 7.10 22.61 3.59
C TRP A 76 5.98 22.17 4.54
N ARG A 77 5.16 21.19 4.14
CA ARG A 77 3.96 20.76 4.86
C ARG A 77 4.23 19.56 5.76
N LEU A 78 3.92 19.70 7.05
CA LEU A 78 3.96 18.62 8.03
C LEU A 78 2.73 17.71 7.96
N GLY A 79 1.61 18.21 7.43
CA GLY A 79 0.36 17.46 7.34
C GLY A 79 0.46 16.15 6.54
N LYS A 80 1.46 16.01 5.67
CA LYS A 80 1.72 14.75 4.94
C LYS A 80 2.35 13.70 5.87
N SER A 81 3.30 14.12 6.73
CA SER A 81 4.02 13.26 7.67
C SER A 81 3.14 12.56 8.71
N ILE A 82 1.90 13.01 8.89
CA ILE A 82 0.91 12.43 9.83
C ILE A 82 -0.11 11.54 9.12
N THR A 83 -0.25 11.62 7.80
CA THR A 83 -1.22 10.85 7.02
C THR A 83 -0.59 9.81 6.10
N THR A 84 0.68 9.98 5.72
CA THR A 84 1.37 9.04 4.82
C THR A 84 2.22 8.03 5.59
N ASP A 85 2.24 6.81 5.06
CA ASP A 85 3.00 5.65 5.55
C ASP A 85 2.53 5.16 6.93
N VAL A 86 2.88 5.83 8.03
CA VAL A 86 2.37 5.51 9.39
C VAL A 86 1.38 6.59 9.81
N SER A 87 0.13 6.43 9.39
CA SER A 87 -0.94 7.40 9.67
C SER A 87 -1.28 7.45 11.16
N ILE A 88 -1.44 8.65 11.72
CA ILE A 88 -1.92 8.81 13.11
C ILE A 88 -3.34 8.28 13.32
N PHE A 89 -4.11 8.15 12.24
CA PHE A 89 -5.47 7.59 12.27
C PHE A 89 -5.45 6.06 12.32
N GLU A 90 -4.37 5.43 11.87
CA GLU A 90 -4.16 3.99 11.99
C GLU A 90 -3.40 3.62 13.26
N TYR A 91 -2.44 4.46 13.65
CA TYR A 91 -1.56 4.27 14.80
C TYR A 91 -1.61 5.49 15.73
N PRO A 92 -2.58 5.57 16.67
CA PRO A 92 -2.74 6.74 17.52
C PRO A 92 -1.51 7.08 18.37
N TRP A 93 -0.71 6.07 18.74
CA TRP A 93 0.55 6.27 19.48
C TRP A 93 1.60 7.10 18.71
N GLN A 94 1.47 7.15 17.38
CA GLN A 94 2.31 7.99 16.55
C GLN A 94 2.15 9.49 16.88
N ILE A 95 1.00 9.90 17.43
CA ILE A 95 0.79 11.27 17.93
C ILE A 95 1.82 11.60 19.01
N LEU A 96 2.01 10.68 19.96
CA LEU A 96 2.97 10.86 21.05
C LEU A 96 4.40 10.81 20.51
N VAL A 97 4.74 9.83 19.65
CA VAL A 97 6.09 9.70 19.08
C VAL A 97 6.50 10.96 18.31
N LEU A 98 5.66 11.41 17.38
CA LEU A 98 5.92 12.64 16.62
C LEU A 98 5.94 13.87 17.52
N GLY A 99 5.07 13.91 18.53
CA GLY A 99 5.05 14.97 19.54
C GLY A 99 6.37 15.10 20.30
N LEU A 100 6.85 14.00 20.89
CA LEU A 100 8.12 13.98 21.64
C LEU A 100 9.33 14.37 20.77
N LEU A 101 9.40 13.84 19.54
CA LEU A 101 10.50 14.18 18.63
C LEU A 101 10.45 15.65 18.21
N MET A 102 9.29 16.14 17.78
CA MET A 102 9.12 17.53 17.38
C MET A 102 9.31 18.49 18.57
N GLY A 103 8.96 18.08 19.80
CA GLY A 103 9.22 18.80 21.04
C GLY A 103 10.72 19.01 21.28
N ILE A 104 11.53 17.94 21.15
CA ILE A 104 13.00 18.01 21.17
C ILE A 104 13.49 19.00 20.10
N LEU A 105 13.07 18.81 18.84
CA LEU A 105 13.51 19.64 17.71
C LEU A 105 13.17 21.12 17.91
N ALA A 106 12.04 21.41 18.56
CA ALA A 106 11.56 22.76 18.81
C ALA A 106 12.36 23.49 19.90
N VAL A 107 12.64 22.82 21.02
CA VAL A 107 13.08 23.48 22.25
C VAL A 107 14.59 23.49 22.44
N VAL A 108 15.29 22.44 22.01
CA VAL A 108 16.72 22.29 22.28
C VAL A 108 17.55 23.43 21.67
N PRO A 109 17.37 23.81 20.38
CA PRO A 109 18.13 24.92 19.79
C PRO A 109 17.90 26.24 20.55
N VAL A 110 16.66 26.48 20.98
CA VAL A 110 16.26 27.68 21.72
C VAL A 110 16.88 27.70 23.12
N LEU A 111 16.86 26.56 23.82
CA LEU A 111 17.54 26.38 25.11
C LEU A 111 19.04 26.63 24.99
N ILE A 112 19.69 26.09 23.96
CA ILE A 112 21.13 26.30 23.70
C ILE A 112 21.43 27.76 23.42
N SER A 113 20.59 28.43 22.60
CA SER A 113 20.73 29.85 22.32
C SER A 113 20.60 30.71 23.59
N GLN A 114 19.62 30.41 24.44
CA GLN A 114 19.36 31.16 25.67
C GLN A 114 20.40 30.89 26.77
N LEU A 115 20.79 29.62 26.96
CA LEU A 115 21.66 29.18 28.05
C LEU A 115 23.13 29.34 27.74
N MET A 116 23.53 29.25 26.46
CA MET A 116 24.90 29.39 25.97
C MET A 116 25.04 30.65 25.11
N SER A 117 24.89 30.54 23.79
CA SER A 117 24.81 31.67 22.88
C SER A 117 24.22 31.21 21.55
N PHE A 118 23.70 32.15 20.76
CA PHE A 118 23.17 31.89 19.42
C PHE A 118 24.13 31.11 18.51
N ARG A 119 25.44 31.33 18.61
CA ARG A 119 26.41 30.63 17.75
C ARG A 119 26.38 29.11 17.96
N TYR A 120 26.13 28.65 19.19
CA TYR A 120 26.06 27.22 19.50
C TYR A 120 24.78 26.56 18.99
N SER A 121 23.71 27.33 18.70
CA SER A 121 22.46 26.77 18.18
C SER A 121 22.47 26.56 16.66
N LEU A 122 23.43 27.15 15.92
CA LEU A 122 23.50 27.05 14.46
C LEU A 122 23.65 25.60 13.95
N ILE A 123 24.43 24.77 14.65
CA ILE A 123 24.60 23.36 14.27
C ILE A 123 23.28 22.61 14.37
N PHE A 124 22.52 22.81 15.45
CA PHE A 124 21.21 22.17 15.62
C PHE A 124 20.21 22.61 14.53
N ILE A 125 20.23 23.88 14.14
CA ILE A 125 19.39 24.39 13.04
C ILE A 125 19.79 23.72 11.71
N LEU A 126 21.09 23.54 11.47
CA LEU A 126 21.60 22.84 10.29
C LEU A 126 21.21 21.35 10.29
N GLU A 127 21.20 20.70 11.45
CA GLU A 127 20.72 19.32 11.61
C GLU A 127 19.22 19.19 11.32
N VAL A 128 18.39 20.14 11.77
CA VAL A 128 16.96 20.16 11.39
C VAL A 128 16.79 20.35 9.89
N PHE A 129 17.58 21.25 9.30
CA PHE A 129 17.53 21.52 7.86
C PHE A 129 17.94 20.29 7.04
N SER A 130 19.02 19.61 7.42
CA SER A 130 19.68 18.59 6.59
C SER A 130 19.31 17.16 6.98
N LEU A 131 19.32 16.84 8.28
CA LEU A 131 19.07 15.48 8.76
C LEU A 131 17.57 15.20 8.88
N ALA A 132 16.82 16.12 9.51
CA ALA A 132 15.37 15.98 9.67
C ALA A 132 14.58 16.37 8.40
N ASN A 133 15.25 17.01 7.43
CA ASN A 133 14.67 17.43 6.15
C ASN A 133 13.52 18.45 6.30
N LEU A 134 13.64 19.38 7.27
CA LEU A 134 12.59 20.36 7.62
C LEU A 134 13.08 21.82 7.46
N PRO A 135 13.30 22.33 6.23
CA PRO A 135 13.86 23.67 6.04
C PRO A 135 12.95 24.79 6.55
N GLY A 136 11.62 24.65 6.38
CA GLY A 136 10.67 25.65 6.88
C GLY A 136 10.68 25.76 8.40
N PHE A 137 10.73 24.61 9.08
CA PHE A 137 10.86 24.58 10.53
C PHE A 137 12.21 25.14 10.99
N ALA A 138 13.30 24.86 10.28
CA ALA A 138 14.63 25.39 10.58
C ALA A 138 14.67 26.93 10.52
N ILE A 139 13.95 27.56 9.57
CA ILE A 139 13.82 29.04 9.49
C ILE A 139 13.09 29.58 10.72
N CYS A 140 11.97 28.96 11.11
CA CYS A 140 11.26 29.36 12.32
C CYS A 140 12.15 29.19 13.57
N LEU A 141 12.90 28.09 13.68
CA LEU A 141 13.86 27.88 14.76
C LEU A 141 14.97 28.92 14.77
N PHE A 142 15.47 29.33 13.61
CA PHE A 142 16.47 30.38 13.49
C PHE A 142 15.95 31.71 14.07
N ILE A 143 14.73 32.11 13.70
CA ILE A 143 14.07 33.31 14.24
C ILE A 143 13.92 33.19 15.77
N SER A 144 13.47 32.04 16.25
CA SER A 144 13.28 31.76 17.69
C SER A 144 14.58 31.77 18.48
N CYS A 145 15.66 31.23 17.91
CA CYS A 145 16.99 31.25 18.53
C CYS A 145 17.55 32.67 18.58
N ILE A 146 17.35 33.49 17.54
CA ILE A 146 17.69 34.92 17.56
C ILE A 146 16.89 35.61 18.67
N ALA A 147 15.57 35.45 18.69
CA ALA A 147 14.69 36.04 19.69
C ALA A 147 15.13 35.71 21.13
N ALA A 148 15.50 34.45 21.39
CA ALA A 148 15.96 34.01 22.71
C ALA A 148 17.34 34.58 23.11
N ALA A 149 18.21 34.89 22.15
CA ALA A 149 19.51 35.52 22.38
C ALA A 149 19.45 37.06 22.48
N CYS A 150 18.42 37.67 21.89
CA CYS A 150 18.18 39.11 21.89
C CYS A 150 17.86 39.63 23.28
N ARG A 151 18.56 40.68 23.73
CA ARG A 151 18.31 41.28 25.05
C ARG A 151 16.88 41.76 25.32
N PRO A 152 16.17 42.39 24.37
CA PRO A 152 14.80 42.86 24.63
C PRO A 152 13.83 41.76 25.07
N LEU A 153 14.04 40.53 24.58
CA LEU A 153 13.19 39.37 24.87
C LEU A 153 13.80 38.45 25.95
N ARG A 154 14.98 38.80 26.48
CA ARG A 154 15.64 38.10 27.59
C ARG A 154 15.09 38.60 28.93
N PHE A 155 13.83 38.27 29.19
CA PHE A 155 13.16 38.58 30.45
C PHE A 155 13.94 38.03 31.66
N ARG A 156 13.70 38.63 32.83
CA ARG A 156 14.25 38.14 34.10
C ARG A 156 13.84 36.69 34.37
N SER A 157 12.61 36.32 34.00
CA SER A 157 12.16 34.93 33.99
C SER A 157 12.55 34.25 32.67
N ARG A 158 13.47 33.28 32.77
CA ARG A 158 13.91 32.47 31.63
C ARG A 158 12.77 31.61 31.07
N PHE A 159 11.81 31.21 31.90
CA PHE A 159 10.63 30.42 31.50
C PHE A 159 9.73 31.20 30.54
N ILE A 160 9.39 32.43 30.90
CA ILE A 160 8.54 33.31 30.07
C ILE A 160 9.25 33.60 28.74
N ALA A 161 10.56 33.85 28.78
CA ALA A 161 11.34 34.09 27.57
C ALA A 161 11.30 32.89 26.61
N ILE A 162 11.48 31.64 27.08
CA ILE A 162 11.38 30.47 26.21
C ILE A 162 9.97 30.32 25.65
N ALA A 163 8.94 30.39 26.50
CA ALA A 163 7.56 30.23 26.07
C ALA A 163 7.18 31.21 24.94
N LEU A 164 7.60 32.47 25.06
CA LEU A 164 7.38 33.49 24.03
C LEU A 164 8.24 33.25 22.77
N CYS A 165 9.49 32.84 22.93
CA CYS A 165 10.39 32.60 21.80
C CYS A 165 10.02 31.34 21.00
N ILE A 166 9.10 30.49 21.47
CA ILE A 166 8.56 29.35 20.72
C ILE A 166 7.40 29.75 19.77
N ALA A 167 6.95 31.02 19.80
CA ALA A 167 5.84 31.48 18.97
C ALA A 167 6.03 31.24 17.45
N PRO A 168 7.20 31.48 16.82
CA PRO A 168 7.40 31.19 15.40
C PRO A 168 7.15 29.71 15.04
N GLN A 169 7.51 28.78 15.91
CA GLN A 169 7.24 27.34 15.74
C GLN A 169 5.74 27.04 15.81
N LEU A 170 5.01 27.68 16.74
CA LEU A 170 3.55 27.53 16.84
C LEU A 170 2.84 28.02 15.57
N PHE A 171 3.27 29.14 15.01
CA PHE A 171 2.74 29.63 13.73
C PHE A 171 2.99 28.64 12.60
N TYR A 172 4.20 28.06 12.54
CA TYR A 172 4.53 27.03 11.55
C TYR A 172 3.62 25.80 11.68
N TRP A 173 3.47 25.26 12.90
CA TRP A 173 2.58 24.13 13.14
C TRP A 173 1.12 24.44 12.84
N GLY A 174 0.62 25.63 13.22
CA GLY A 174 -0.75 26.04 12.94
C GLY A 174 -1.05 26.16 11.44
N TYR A 175 -0.10 26.60 10.63
CA TYR A 175 -0.30 26.79 9.20
C TYR A 175 0.00 25.54 8.36
N PHE A 176 1.06 24.79 8.70
CA PHE A 176 1.55 23.66 7.91
C PHE A 176 1.27 22.28 8.52
N GLY A 177 0.78 22.22 9.75
CA GLY A 177 0.55 20.97 10.49
C GLY A 177 -0.74 20.23 10.14
N GLY A 178 -1.75 20.91 9.58
CA GLY A 178 -3.03 20.30 9.30
C GLY A 178 -3.02 19.38 8.07
N ALA A 179 -3.66 18.21 8.18
CA ALA A 179 -3.99 17.36 7.03
C ALA A 179 -4.93 18.12 6.07
N ARG A 180 -4.88 17.86 4.76
CA ARG A 180 -5.75 18.52 3.77
C ARG A 180 -6.59 17.51 3.02
N GLY A 181 -7.79 17.91 2.61
CA GLY A 181 -8.72 17.04 1.86
C GLY A 181 -9.36 15.94 2.73
N VAL A 182 -9.35 16.12 4.05
CA VAL A 182 -9.90 15.19 5.04
C VAL A 182 -11.17 15.77 5.68
N GLU A 183 -11.93 14.95 6.39
CA GLU A 183 -13.13 15.40 7.10
C GLU A 183 -12.79 16.45 8.18
N PRO A 184 -13.70 17.35 8.57
CA PRO A 184 -13.41 18.39 9.57
C PRO A 184 -12.90 17.85 10.91
N ILE A 185 -13.37 16.68 11.33
CA ILE A 185 -12.93 16.02 12.56
C ILE A 185 -11.49 15.51 12.42
N GLU A 186 -11.19 14.82 11.31
CA GLU A 186 -9.83 14.37 10.97
C GLU A 186 -8.87 15.56 10.87
N TRP A 187 -9.31 16.65 10.22
CA TRP A 187 -8.55 17.89 10.13
C TRP A 187 -8.21 18.45 11.52
N GLY A 188 -9.17 18.51 12.44
CA GLY A 188 -8.92 18.98 13.81
C GLY A 188 -7.94 18.08 14.56
N PHE A 189 -8.14 16.77 14.50
CA PHE A 189 -7.25 15.80 15.16
C PHE A 189 -5.85 15.73 14.55
N SER A 190 -5.69 16.14 13.29
CA SER A 190 -4.39 16.22 12.62
C SER A 190 -3.39 17.16 13.32
N PHE A 191 -3.87 18.07 14.17
CA PHE A 191 -3.02 18.96 14.98
C PHE A 191 -2.55 18.35 16.32
N ALA A 192 -3.08 17.19 16.73
CA ALA A 192 -2.75 16.57 18.01
C ALA A 192 -1.23 16.35 18.22
N PRO A 193 -0.45 15.88 17.23
CA PRO A 193 0.99 15.72 17.40
C PRO A 193 1.71 17.03 17.71
N TRP A 194 1.25 18.15 17.13
CA TRP A 194 1.87 19.46 17.28
C TRP A 194 1.53 20.11 18.61
N ILE A 195 0.30 19.91 19.10
CA ILE A 195 -0.09 20.29 20.45
C ILE A 195 0.74 19.49 21.47
N CYS A 196 0.91 18.18 21.23
CA CYS A 196 1.76 17.32 22.05
C CYS A 196 3.22 17.81 22.04
N ALA A 197 3.77 18.15 20.88
CA ALA A 197 5.11 18.70 20.73
C ALA A 197 5.32 20.01 21.50
N TRP A 198 4.33 20.90 21.48
CA TRP A 198 4.38 22.13 22.27
C TRP A 198 4.43 21.85 23.77
N LEU A 199 3.57 20.95 24.26
CA LEU A 199 3.54 20.59 25.68
C LEU A 199 4.84 19.90 26.10
N ASP A 200 5.36 18.97 25.30
CA ASP A 200 6.63 18.30 25.56
C ASP A 200 7.80 19.30 25.57
N ALA A 201 7.86 20.22 24.62
CA ALA A 201 8.85 21.30 24.60
C ALA A 201 8.82 22.13 25.89
N LEU A 202 7.62 22.49 26.39
CA LEU A 202 7.47 23.22 27.65
C LEU A 202 7.91 22.38 28.85
N VAL A 203 7.63 21.08 28.86
CA VAL A 203 8.07 20.16 29.92
C VAL A 203 9.60 20.04 29.96
N ILE A 204 10.25 19.81 28.81
CA ILE A 204 11.72 19.77 28.69
C ILE A 204 12.33 21.09 29.17
N ALA A 205 11.84 22.23 28.67
CA ALA A 205 12.30 23.54 29.10
C ALA A 205 12.09 23.76 30.61
N GLY A 206 10.93 23.34 31.12
CA GLY A 206 10.56 23.41 32.53
C GLY A 206 11.57 22.68 33.42
N PHE A 207 11.91 21.43 33.09
CA PHE A 207 12.90 20.64 33.82
C PHE A 207 14.31 21.21 33.69
N VAL A 208 14.75 21.54 32.47
CA VAL A 208 16.11 22.09 32.23
C VAL A 208 16.30 23.42 32.96
N LEU A 209 15.32 24.33 32.89
CA LEU A 209 15.40 25.63 33.55
C LEU A 209 15.14 25.56 35.05
N GLY A 210 14.24 24.69 35.50
CA GLY A 210 13.90 24.48 36.92
C GLY A 210 15.08 23.90 37.68
N ILE A 211 15.57 22.73 37.26
CA ILE A 211 16.77 22.11 37.84
C ILE A 211 17.98 23.00 37.59
N GLY A 212 18.06 23.65 36.42
CA GLY A 212 19.08 24.64 36.10
C GLY A 212 19.10 25.78 37.11
N HIS A 213 17.96 26.31 37.53
CA HIS A 213 17.92 27.39 38.51
C HIS A 213 18.60 26.99 39.83
N PHE A 214 18.31 25.80 40.34
CA PHE A 214 18.90 25.28 41.57
C PHE A 214 20.37 24.85 41.42
N THR A 215 20.74 24.34 40.25
CA THR A 215 22.12 23.88 39.95
C THR A 215 23.00 24.96 39.34
N ARG A 216 22.54 26.22 39.28
CA ARG A 216 23.22 27.34 38.60
C ARG A 216 23.52 27.05 37.12
N TYR A 217 22.56 26.45 36.43
CA TYR A 217 22.53 26.18 34.99
C TYR A 217 23.74 25.36 34.54
N ARG A 218 23.94 24.17 35.13
CA ARG A 218 24.98 23.24 34.65
C ARG A 218 24.72 22.88 33.17
N PRO A 219 25.75 22.87 32.32
CA PRO A 219 25.59 22.68 30.87
C PRO A 219 25.08 21.28 30.47
N GLY A 220 25.16 20.29 31.36
CA GLY A 220 24.76 18.91 31.08
C GLY A 220 23.25 18.65 31.03
N LEU A 221 22.41 19.56 31.54
CA LEU A 221 20.97 19.27 31.68
C LEU A 221 20.27 19.09 30.32
N THR A 222 20.63 19.89 29.31
CA THR A 222 19.97 19.83 27.99
C THR A 222 20.11 18.46 27.34
N TRP A 223 21.34 17.92 27.21
CA TRP A 223 21.55 16.64 26.54
C TRP A 223 20.94 15.46 27.31
N VAL A 224 20.92 15.51 28.64
CA VAL A 224 20.30 14.46 29.48
C VAL A 224 18.81 14.36 29.20
N PHE A 225 18.09 15.48 29.23
CA PHE A 225 16.65 15.47 28.95
C PHE A 225 16.33 15.18 27.48
N THR A 226 17.14 15.66 26.53
CA THR A 226 17.01 15.27 25.12
C THR A 226 17.14 13.76 24.93
N THR A 227 18.16 13.15 25.55
CA THR A 227 18.40 11.71 25.44
C THR A 227 17.27 10.92 26.09
N LEU A 228 16.80 11.34 27.27
CA LEU A 228 15.69 10.69 27.97
C LEU A 228 14.41 10.72 27.12
N THR A 229 14.02 11.89 26.60
CA THR A 229 12.83 12.01 25.76
C THR A 229 12.97 11.20 24.46
N LEU A 230 14.15 11.20 23.84
CA LEU A 230 14.43 10.36 22.66
C LEU A 230 14.26 8.88 22.97
N VAL A 231 14.81 8.39 24.08
CA VAL A 231 14.67 6.99 24.49
C VAL A 231 13.20 6.63 24.70
N ILE A 232 12.42 7.51 25.34
CA ILE A 232 10.97 7.30 25.49
C ILE A 232 10.30 7.22 24.12
N ALA A 233 10.59 8.14 23.19
CA ALA A 233 10.01 8.13 21.85
C ALA A 233 10.34 6.83 21.08
N VAL A 234 11.60 6.38 21.12
CA VAL A 234 12.04 5.14 20.47
C VAL A 234 11.36 3.92 21.09
N VAL A 235 11.30 3.83 22.42
CA VAL A 235 10.66 2.70 23.11
C VAL A 235 9.16 2.65 22.83
N VAL A 236 8.47 3.80 22.90
CA VAL A 236 7.03 3.87 22.56
C VAL A 236 6.81 3.43 21.13
N PHE A 237 7.61 3.94 20.18
CA PHE A 237 7.50 3.59 18.77
C PHE A 237 7.70 2.08 18.55
N GLU A 238 8.78 1.50 19.07
CA GLU A 238 9.10 0.09 18.83
C GLU A 238 8.09 -0.86 19.48
N VAL A 239 7.57 -0.54 20.67
CA VAL A 239 6.62 -1.39 21.39
C VAL A 239 5.21 -1.30 20.81
N THR A 240 4.79 -0.12 20.32
CA THR A 240 3.40 0.11 19.90
C THR A 240 3.17 0.03 18.39
N ILE A 241 4.19 0.36 17.59
CA ILE A 241 4.13 0.37 16.12
C ILE A 241 5.13 -0.66 15.57
N GLY A 242 6.41 -0.52 15.93
CA GLY A 242 7.49 -1.41 15.48
C GLY A 242 8.12 -0.95 14.17
N PHE A 243 9.44 -1.14 14.03
CA PHE A 243 10.12 -0.85 12.77
C PHE A 243 9.71 -1.79 11.62
N ASP A 244 9.23 -3.00 11.93
CA ASP A 244 8.72 -3.92 10.92
C ASP A 244 7.41 -3.39 10.32
N GLU A 245 6.53 -2.82 11.13
CA GLU A 245 5.30 -2.19 10.63
C GLU A 245 5.58 -0.95 9.78
N LEU A 246 6.56 -0.13 10.18
CA LEU A 246 7.01 1.01 9.36
C LEU A 246 7.52 0.55 8.00
N ASP A 247 8.43 -0.42 7.97
CA ASP A 247 8.98 -0.94 6.71
C ASP A 247 7.86 -1.62 5.88
N TYR A 248 6.86 -2.25 6.50
CA TYR A 248 5.69 -2.82 5.82
C TYR A 248 4.86 -1.73 5.12
N GLN A 249 4.54 -0.64 5.83
CA GLN A 249 3.76 0.46 5.26
C GLN A 249 4.47 1.11 4.07
N LEU A 250 5.79 1.28 4.18
CA LEU A 250 6.62 1.89 3.14
C LEU A 250 6.80 1.00 1.90
N TYR A 251 7.14 -0.28 2.10
CA TYR A 251 7.54 -1.16 1.00
C TYR A 251 6.39 -2.00 0.44
N VAL A 252 5.37 -2.29 1.24
CA VAL A 252 4.35 -3.29 0.90
C VAL A 252 2.94 -2.68 0.82
N ALA A 253 2.44 -2.06 1.90
CA ALA A 253 1.04 -1.63 1.97
C ALA A 253 0.69 -0.62 0.87
N LYS A 254 1.52 0.40 0.69
CA LYS A 254 1.41 1.40 -0.38
C LYS A 254 1.56 0.82 -1.79
N ASN A 255 2.16 -0.36 -1.88
CA ASN A 255 2.53 -1.05 -3.10
C ASN A 255 1.65 -2.28 -3.35
N ASN A 256 0.39 -2.30 -2.88
CA ASN A 256 -0.55 -3.39 -3.13
C ASN A 256 -0.73 -3.59 -4.66
N PRO A 257 -0.43 -4.77 -5.23
CA PRO A 257 -0.49 -4.99 -6.68
C PRO A 257 -1.88 -4.75 -7.27
N GLU A 258 -2.95 -4.94 -6.48
CA GLU A 258 -4.33 -4.72 -6.91
C GLU A 258 -4.71 -3.24 -7.00
N GLN A 259 -3.91 -2.34 -6.43
CA GLN A 259 -4.13 -0.89 -6.44
C GLN A 259 -3.18 -0.15 -7.38
N VAL A 260 -2.17 -0.85 -7.94
CA VAL A 260 -1.23 -0.24 -8.87
C VAL A 260 -1.90 -0.13 -10.24
N SER A 261 -2.12 1.11 -10.68
CA SER A 261 -2.82 1.43 -11.93
C SER A 261 -2.23 0.78 -13.19
N ILE A 262 -0.94 0.44 -13.18
CA ILE A 262 -0.28 -0.22 -14.33
C ILE A 262 -0.83 -1.62 -14.63
N PHE A 263 -1.47 -2.26 -13.65
CA PHE A 263 -2.10 -3.59 -13.80
C PHE A 263 -3.61 -3.51 -14.04
N TYR A 264 -4.15 -2.30 -14.22
CA TYR A 264 -5.53 -2.12 -14.67
C TYR A 264 -5.64 -2.36 -16.17
N ASP A 265 -6.88 -2.43 -16.66
CA ASP A 265 -7.14 -2.59 -18.07
C ASP A 265 -6.73 -1.34 -18.83
N HIS A 266 -5.80 -1.49 -19.77
CA HIS A 266 -5.34 -0.40 -20.64
C HIS A 266 -5.62 -0.72 -22.09
N SER A 267 -6.22 0.24 -22.80
CA SER A 267 -6.29 0.16 -24.26
C SER A 267 -4.90 0.35 -24.86
N ILE A 268 -4.51 -0.54 -25.77
CA ILE A 268 -3.26 -0.41 -26.54
C ILE A 268 -3.51 0.23 -27.91
N THR A 269 -4.76 0.50 -28.28
CA THR A 269 -5.15 1.03 -29.59
C THR A 269 -4.41 2.32 -29.91
N GLU A 270 -4.38 3.28 -28.98
CA GLU A 270 -3.73 4.58 -29.18
C GLU A 270 -2.21 4.44 -29.30
N ALA A 271 -1.61 3.61 -28.45
CA ALA A 271 -0.17 3.33 -28.49
C ALA A 271 0.23 2.64 -29.80
N LEU A 272 -0.59 1.71 -30.30
CA LEU A 272 -0.39 1.04 -31.57
C LEU A 272 -0.56 1.99 -32.76
N ASP A 273 -1.56 2.87 -32.72
CA ASP A 273 -1.77 3.89 -33.74
C ASP A 273 -0.63 4.90 -33.77
N ALA A 274 -0.14 5.34 -32.61
CA ALA A 274 1.02 6.22 -32.49
C ALA A 274 2.28 5.54 -33.04
N THR A 275 2.51 4.29 -32.66
CA THR A 275 3.64 3.47 -33.12
C THR A 275 3.63 3.29 -34.64
N THR A 276 2.47 2.99 -35.23
CA THR A 276 2.37 2.76 -36.69
C THR A 276 2.48 4.05 -37.51
N ARG A 277 2.23 5.21 -36.91
CA ARG A 277 2.44 6.54 -37.52
C ARG A 277 3.87 7.04 -37.37
N ASP A 278 4.66 6.48 -36.47
CA ASP A 278 6.06 6.86 -36.29
C ASP A 278 6.85 6.58 -37.57
N PRO A 279 7.63 7.55 -38.10
CA PRO A 279 8.36 7.37 -39.35
C PRO A 279 9.38 6.22 -39.32
N THR A 280 10.02 5.97 -38.17
CA THR A 280 11.04 4.93 -38.04
C THR A 280 10.40 3.55 -38.05
N THR A 281 9.32 3.37 -37.28
CA THR A 281 8.55 2.11 -37.28
C THR A 281 7.85 1.90 -38.61
N LYS A 282 7.26 2.94 -39.22
CA LYS A 282 6.63 2.84 -40.53
C LYS A 282 7.60 2.32 -41.59
N LYS A 283 8.83 2.86 -41.63
CA LYS A 283 9.88 2.39 -42.53
C LYS A 283 10.23 0.91 -42.26
N TYR A 284 10.40 0.54 -40.99
CA TYR A 284 10.63 -0.86 -40.60
C TYR A 284 9.51 -1.79 -41.09
N LEU A 285 8.24 -1.37 -40.94
CA LEU A 285 7.08 -2.16 -41.36
C LEU A 285 6.90 -2.24 -42.87
N GLU A 286 7.41 -1.26 -43.63
CA GLU A 286 7.41 -1.27 -45.11
C GLU A 286 8.55 -2.11 -45.69
N GLU A 287 9.70 -2.16 -45.00
CA GLU A 287 10.86 -2.96 -45.40
C GLU A 287 10.76 -4.43 -44.96
N SER A 288 10.05 -4.68 -43.86
CA SER A 288 9.75 -6.02 -43.37
C SER A 288 8.47 -6.54 -44.04
N PHE A 289 8.37 -7.84 -44.33
CA PHE A 289 7.31 -8.49 -45.12
C PHE A 289 5.86 -8.41 -44.54
N TYR A 290 5.44 -7.30 -43.94
CA TYR A 290 4.09 -7.08 -43.45
C TYR A 290 3.10 -6.81 -44.60
N PRO A 291 1.82 -7.15 -44.44
CA PRO A 291 0.79 -6.84 -45.42
C PRO A 291 0.71 -5.34 -45.77
N ALA A 292 0.47 -5.04 -47.04
CA ALA A 292 0.19 -3.68 -47.50
C ALA A 292 -1.17 -3.18 -47.00
N ASP A 293 -2.16 -4.08 -46.91
CA ASP A 293 -3.49 -3.79 -46.37
C ASP A 293 -3.43 -3.45 -44.87
N GLN A 294 -4.09 -2.37 -44.47
CA GLN A 294 -4.01 -1.86 -43.10
C GLN A 294 -4.68 -2.79 -42.09
N ILE A 295 -5.76 -3.46 -42.45
CA ILE A 295 -6.49 -4.37 -41.56
C ILE A 295 -5.67 -5.64 -41.35
N ALA A 296 -5.18 -6.24 -42.43
CA ALA A 296 -4.31 -7.41 -42.40
C ALA A 296 -3.00 -7.11 -41.64
N ARG A 297 -2.40 -5.93 -41.86
CA ARG A 297 -1.23 -5.48 -41.10
C ARG A 297 -1.53 -5.37 -39.61
N ARG A 298 -2.64 -4.75 -39.22
CA ARG A 298 -3.02 -4.62 -37.81
C ARG A 298 -3.24 -5.99 -37.16
N ALA A 299 -3.85 -6.93 -37.86
CA ALA A 299 -4.01 -8.30 -37.36
C ALA A 299 -2.65 -8.98 -37.10
N GLU A 300 -1.69 -8.80 -38.02
CA GLU A 300 -0.35 -9.36 -37.89
C GLU A 300 0.46 -8.72 -36.74
N LEU A 301 0.40 -7.39 -36.60
CA LEU A 301 1.03 -6.69 -35.46
C LEU A 301 0.47 -7.15 -34.11
N LYS A 302 -0.86 -7.37 -34.03
CA LYS A 302 -1.49 -7.93 -32.84
C LYS A 302 -1.00 -9.35 -32.56
N ARG A 303 -0.93 -10.20 -33.58
CA ARG A 303 -0.40 -11.57 -33.45
C ARG A 303 1.01 -11.57 -32.87
N GLU A 304 1.89 -10.72 -33.39
CA GLU A 304 3.27 -10.59 -32.90
C GLU A 304 3.32 -10.06 -31.46
N ILE A 305 2.51 -9.06 -31.10
CA ILE A 305 2.38 -8.59 -29.72
C ILE A 305 1.93 -9.74 -28.81
N GLN A 306 0.90 -10.49 -29.20
CA GLN A 306 0.41 -11.64 -28.41
C GLN A 306 1.50 -12.69 -28.21
N GLU A 307 2.28 -13.01 -29.25
CA GLU A 307 3.38 -13.98 -29.19
C GLU A 307 4.51 -13.53 -28.27
N GLN A 308 4.92 -12.26 -28.34
CA GLN A 308 5.97 -11.70 -27.48
C GLN A 308 5.52 -11.57 -26.02
N LEU A 309 4.25 -11.20 -25.78
CA LEU A 309 3.70 -11.06 -24.43
C LEU A 309 3.57 -12.38 -23.69
N ARG A 310 3.52 -13.53 -24.38
CA ARG A 310 3.64 -14.85 -23.72
C ARG A 310 4.93 -15.01 -22.93
N TYR A 311 5.96 -14.22 -23.28
CA TYR A 311 7.25 -14.19 -22.63
C TYR A 311 7.48 -12.91 -21.80
N ASP A 312 6.44 -12.12 -21.54
CA ASP A 312 6.51 -10.82 -20.85
C ASP A 312 7.42 -9.80 -21.58
N PHE A 313 7.40 -9.78 -22.92
CA PHE A 313 8.10 -8.79 -23.75
C PHE A 313 7.17 -8.04 -24.68
N TRP A 314 7.49 -6.78 -24.94
CA TRP A 314 6.93 -6.00 -26.04
C TRP A 314 7.81 -6.20 -27.30
N PRO A 315 7.24 -6.23 -28.52
CA PRO A 315 8.03 -6.22 -29.73
C PRO A 315 8.96 -5.00 -29.79
N GLY A 316 10.15 -5.16 -30.36
CA GLY A 316 11.17 -4.09 -30.39
C GLY A 316 10.76 -2.84 -31.19
N TRP A 317 9.78 -2.98 -32.08
CA TRP A 317 9.22 -1.88 -32.87
C TRP A 317 8.10 -1.11 -32.13
N PHE A 318 7.57 -1.65 -31.03
CA PHE A 318 6.44 -1.08 -30.31
C PHE A 318 6.89 0.02 -29.33
N ILE A 319 6.34 1.22 -29.48
CA ILE A 319 6.66 2.35 -28.60
C ILE A 319 5.81 2.22 -27.33
N VAL A 320 6.41 1.71 -26.26
CA VAL A 320 5.71 1.44 -25.00
C VAL A 320 5.53 2.72 -24.17
N PRO A 321 4.30 3.22 -23.98
CA PRO A 321 4.03 4.34 -23.09
C PRO A 321 4.18 3.94 -21.62
N GLU A 322 4.23 4.91 -20.71
CA GLU A 322 4.57 4.69 -19.30
C GLU A 322 3.58 3.73 -18.60
N GLU A 323 2.30 3.87 -18.89
CA GLU A 323 1.21 3.04 -18.37
C GLU A 323 1.27 1.57 -18.83
N LEU A 324 2.02 1.26 -19.89
CA LEU A 324 2.21 -0.12 -20.38
C LEU A 324 3.57 -0.73 -19.94
N LYS A 325 4.38 -0.02 -19.15
CA LYS A 325 5.66 -0.52 -18.60
C LYS A 325 5.49 -1.43 -17.38
N TYR A 326 4.47 -2.30 -17.41
CA TYR A 326 4.09 -3.17 -16.30
C TYR A 326 5.24 -4.06 -15.80
N ARG A 327 6.13 -4.52 -16.70
CA ARG A 327 7.28 -5.36 -16.32
C ARG A 327 8.28 -4.64 -15.43
N GLN A 328 8.68 -3.42 -15.79
CA GLN A 328 9.63 -2.63 -15.00
C GLN A 328 9.03 -2.34 -13.61
N LYS A 329 7.74 -2.02 -13.57
CA LYS A 329 7.02 -1.82 -12.31
C LYS A 329 6.92 -3.10 -11.49
N LYS A 330 6.62 -4.24 -12.11
CA LYS A 330 6.60 -5.57 -11.47
C LYS A 330 7.94 -5.92 -10.85
N GLU A 331 9.03 -5.80 -11.60
CA GLU A 331 10.39 -6.05 -11.09
C GLU A 331 10.76 -5.12 -9.93
N TRP A 332 10.39 -3.83 -10.03
CA TRP A 332 10.60 -2.87 -8.94
C TRP A 332 9.82 -3.25 -7.68
N LEU A 333 8.54 -3.63 -7.80
CA LEU A 333 7.69 -4.06 -6.69
C LEU A 333 8.23 -5.33 -6.02
N ILE A 334 8.64 -6.33 -6.80
CA ILE A 334 9.26 -7.56 -6.29
C ILE A 334 10.48 -7.23 -5.44
N LYS A 335 11.35 -6.30 -5.89
CA LYS A 335 12.50 -5.85 -5.11
C LYS A 335 12.11 -5.18 -3.79
N GLN A 336 11.00 -4.43 -3.75
CA GLN A 336 10.50 -3.86 -2.50
C GLN A 336 10.06 -4.96 -1.52
N TYR A 337 9.32 -5.95 -2.01
CA TYR A 337 8.88 -7.08 -1.18
C TYR A 337 10.07 -7.92 -0.69
N ASP A 338 11.06 -8.18 -1.55
CA ASP A 338 12.27 -8.92 -1.18
C ASP A 338 13.12 -8.15 -0.14
N SER A 339 13.18 -6.82 -0.26
CA SER A 339 13.80 -5.97 0.74
C SER A 339 13.11 -6.12 2.10
N PHE A 340 11.77 -6.14 2.13
CA PHE A 340 11.04 -6.39 3.37
C PHE A 340 11.29 -7.80 3.92
N ILE A 341 11.18 -8.83 3.08
CA ILE A 341 11.34 -10.24 3.48
C ILE A 341 12.72 -10.48 4.11
N SER A 342 13.77 -9.93 3.48
CA SER A 342 15.14 -10.07 3.96
C SER A 342 15.42 -9.29 5.25
N GLN A 343 14.85 -8.08 5.40
CA GLN A 343 15.08 -7.24 6.57
C GLN A 343 14.23 -7.66 7.79
N ARG A 344 13.02 -8.21 7.56
CA ARG A 344 12.01 -8.47 8.58
C ARG A 344 11.45 -9.91 8.53
N PRO A 345 12.30 -10.96 8.58
CA PRO A 345 11.87 -12.35 8.42
C PRO A 345 10.83 -12.82 9.48
N ASN A 346 10.83 -12.20 10.66
CA ASN A 346 9.94 -12.56 11.77
C ASN A 346 8.72 -11.63 11.91
N SER A 347 8.46 -10.74 10.95
CA SER A 347 7.34 -9.82 11.05
C SER A 347 6.00 -10.56 10.98
N ARG A 348 5.02 -10.06 11.74
CA ARG A 348 3.63 -10.53 11.67
C ARG A 348 2.98 -10.28 10.30
N ARG A 349 3.55 -9.35 9.51
CA ARG A 349 3.09 -9.01 8.16
C ARG A 349 3.61 -9.94 7.07
N MET A 350 4.52 -10.87 7.40
CA MET A 350 5.12 -11.78 6.42
C MET A 350 4.10 -12.54 5.54
N PRO A 351 2.97 -13.06 6.06
CA PRO A 351 1.99 -13.75 5.22
C PRO A 351 1.40 -12.86 4.12
N ILE A 352 1.14 -11.59 4.44
CA ILE A 352 0.64 -10.58 3.48
C ILE A 352 1.68 -10.32 2.39
N VAL A 353 2.95 -10.17 2.78
CA VAL A 353 4.04 -9.90 1.83
C VAL A 353 4.24 -11.06 0.87
N LEU A 354 4.26 -12.30 1.39
CA LEU A 354 4.35 -13.50 0.57
C LEU A 354 3.14 -13.64 -0.36
N TYR A 355 1.94 -13.35 0.13
CA TYR A 355 0.73 -13.32 -0.68
C TYR A 355 0.84 -12.32 -1.84
N TYR A 356 1.21 -11.06 -1.57
CA TYR A 356 1.36 -10.06 -2.62
C TYR A 356 2.49 -10.38 -3.58
N LYS A 357 3.62 -10.90 -3.10
CA LYS A 357 4.72 -11.36 -3.96
C LYS A 357 4.26 -12.49 -4.87
N ALA A 358 3.51 -13.46 -4.35
CA ALA A 358 3.02 -14.58 -5.14
C ALA A 358 1.97 -14.11 -6.16
N LEU A 359 1.01 -13.30 -5.73
CA LEU A 359 -0.02 -12.71 -6.60
C LEU A 359 0.60 -11.87 -7.72
N LEU A 360 1.52 -10.96 -7.39
CA LEU A 360 2.24 -10.13 -8.36
C LEU A 360 3.00 -10.98 -9.40
N ASN A 361 3.60 -12.09 -8.98
CA ASN A 361 4.26 -12.98 -9.92
C ASN A 361 3.28 -13.71 -10.85
N GLU A 362 2.03 -13.91 -10.43
CA GLU A 362 0.97 -14.49 -11.26
C GLU A 362 0.29 -13.51 -12.20
N TYR A 363 0.28 -12.20 -11.91
CA TYR A 363 -0.18 -11.18 -12.85
C TYR A 363 0.52 -11.38 -14.20
N SER A 364 -0.27 -11.84 -15.16
CA SER A 364 0.15 -12.21 -16.50
C SER A 364 -0.82 -11.62 -17.51
N PRO A 365 -0.33 -11.16 -18.69
CA PRO A 365 -1.17 -10.54 -19.68
C PRO A 365 -2.14 -11.56 -20.31
N ASP A 366 -3.42 -11.21 -20.38
CA ASP A 366 -4.42 -11.98 -21.13
C ASP A 366 -4.25 -11.69 -22.63
N THR A 367 -3.48 -12.57 -23.28
CA THR A 367 -3.20 -12.45 -24.72
C THR A 367 -4.46 -12.58 -25.56
N LYS A 368 -5.52 -13.27 -25.10
CA LYS A 368 -6.77 -13.43 -25.85
C LYS A 368 -7.55 -12.12 -25.91
N MET A 369 -7.70 -11.44 -24.76
CA MET A 369 -8.36 -10.13 -24.71
C MET A 369 -7.64 -9.10 -25.60
N LEU A 370 -6.32 -9.11 -25.61
CA LEU A 370 -5.53 -8.20 -26.43
C LEU A 370 -5.79 -8.39 -27.93
N GLY A 371 -5.83 -9.63 -28.42
CA GLY A 371 -6.08 -9.89 -29.84
C GLY A 371 -7.49 -9.46 -30.28
N GLN A 372 -8.48 -9.65 -29.41
CA GLN A 372 -9.89 -9.38 -29.70
C GLN A 372 -10.27 -7.91 -29.55
N LYS A 373 -9.82 -7.26 -28.46
CA LYS A 373 -10.29 -5.93 -28.04
C LYS A 373 -9.19 -4.89 -27.99
N GLU A 374 -7.93 -5.26 -28.22
CA GLU A 374 -6.77 -4.36 -28.04
C GLU A 374 -6.70 -3.78 -26.62
N VAL A 375 -7.08 -4.59 -25.64
CA VAL A 375 -6.98 -4.27 -24.23
C VAL A 375 -5.91 -5.17 -23.61
N LEU A 376 -4.92 -4.54 -22.98
CA LEU A 376 -4.01 -5.23 -22.07
C LEU A 376 -4.74 -5.43 -20.75
N HIS A 377 -5.30 -6.63 -20.59
CA HIS A 377 -5.90 -7.11 -19.35
C HIS A 377 -4.91 -8.02 -18.62
N PHE A 378 -4.94 -8.04 -17.29
CA PHE A 378 -4.15 -8.97 -16.50
C PHE A 378 -5.03 -9.91 -15.69
N TYR A 379 -4.64 -11.18 -15.66
CA TYR A 379 -5.28 -12.19 -14.83
C TYR A 379 -4.32 -12.70 -13.75
N SER A 380 -4.87 -13.21 -12.65
CA SER A 380 -4.13 -13.77 -11.50
C SER A 380 -4.87 -14.93 -10.83
N ASP A 381 -5.87 -15.49 -11.51
CA ASP A 381 -6.76 -16.57 -11.07
C ASP A 381 -6.30 -17.95 -11.59
N TYR A 382 -5.08 -18.05 -12.11
CA TYR A 382 -4.46 -19.30 -12.53
C TYR A 382 -3.13 -19.54 -11.79
N PRO A 383 -2.94 -20.72 -11.16
CA PRO A 383 -1.70 -21.02 -10.44
C PRO A 383 -0.57 -21.38 -11.41
N HIS A 384 0.41 -20.48 -11.52
CA HIS A 384 1.58 -20.70 -12.35
C HIS A 384 2.64 -21.54 -11.64
N GLU A 385 3.36 -22.39 -12.39
CA GLU A 385 4.45 -23.21 -11.85
C GLU A 385 5.52 -22.36 -11.13
N LYS A 386 5.87 -21.21 -11.71
CA LYS A 386 6.89 -20.29 -11.20
C LYS A 386 6.58 -19.72 -9.80
N THR A 387 5.30 -19.67 -9.41
CA THR A 387 4.86 -19.11 -8.11
C THR A 387 4.61 -20.18 -7.07
N ARG A 388 4.64 -21.47 -7.45
CA ARG A 388 4.36 -22.60 -6.56
C ARG A 388 5.21 -22.58 -5.29
N GLN A 389 6.49 -22.25 -5.40
CA GLN A 389 7.38 -22.21 -4.23
C GLN A 389 6.91 -21.18 -3.20
N THR A 390 6.59 -19.96 -3.62
CA THR A 390 6.14 -18.90 -2.71
C THR A 390 4.79 -19.25 -2.06
N TRP A 391 3.88 -19.87 -2.80
CA TRP A 391 2.63 -20.39 -2.23
C TRP A 391 2.87 -21.50 -1.22
N TRP A 392 3.80 -22.41 -1.51
CA TRP A 392 4.18 -23.47 -0.59
C TRP A 392 4.82 -22.93 0.69
N GLU A 393 5.70 -21.93 0.60
CA GLU A 393 6.28 -21.22 1.74
C GLU A 393 5.17 -20.57 2.60
N LEU A 394 4.23 -19.86 1.97
CA LEU A 394 3.08 -19.27 2.67
C LEU A 394 2.23 -20.33 3.39
N TYR A 395 1.94 -21.46 2.75
CA TYR A 395 1.19 -22.56 3.36
C TYR A 395 1.95 -23.24 4.50
N ARG A 396 3.23 -23.56 4.30
CA ARG A 396 4.06 -24.32 5.23
C ARG A 396 4.39 -23.51 6.48
N ASP A 397 4.85 -22.27 6.31
CA ASP A 397 5.39 -21.46 7.41
C ASP A 397 4.32 -20.61 8.07
N PHE A 398 3.23 -20.31 7.34
CA PHE A 398 2.14 -19.45 7.81
C PHE A 398 0.76 -20.07 7.59
N GLY A 399 0.66 -21.40 7.72
CA GLY A 399 -0.57 -22.14 7.48
C GLY A 399 -1.79 -21.74 8.35
N GLY A 400 -1.59 -20.97 9.42
CA GLY A 400 -2.68 -20.41 10.23
C GLY A 400 -3.18 -19.03 9.79
N SER A 401 -2.52 -18.37 8.83
CA SER A 401 -2.92 -17.04 8.37
C SER A 401 -4.11 -17.10 7.39
N PRO A 402 -4.94 -16.06 7.27
CA PRO A 402 -6.00 -16.00 6.27
C PRO A 402 -5.46 -16.10 4.83
N GLU A 403 -4.29 -15.54 4.55
CA GLU A 403 -3.65 -15.57 3.23
C GLU A 403 -3.34 -17.00 2.77
N SER A 404 -3.06 -17.90 3.71
CA SER A 404 -2.78 -19.31 3.42
C SER A 404 -3.99 -20.08 2.87
N LEU A 405 -5.21 -19.54 2.95
CA LEU A 405 -6.40 -20.11 2.29
C LEU A 405 -6.21 -20.13 0.77
N GLU A 406 -5.73 -19.03 0.21
CA GLU A 406 -5.48 -18.87 -1.21
C GLU A 406 -4.34 -19.79 -1.69
N ALA A 407 -3.30 -19.94 -0.84
CA ALA A 407 -2.20 -20.86 -1.08
C ALA A 407 -2.69 -22.31 -1.18
N ARG A 408 -3.56 -22.76 -0.26
CA ARG A 408 -4.13 -24.11 -0.27
C ARG A 408 -4.89 -24.41 -1.55
N TRP A 409 -5.71 -23.47 -2.02
CA TRP A 409 -6.44 -23.63 -3.29
C TRP A 409 -5.48 -23.84 -4.47
N ARG A 410 -4.42 -23.04 -4.59
CA ARG A 410 -3.43 -23.17 -5.67
C ARG A 410 -2.64 -24.46 -5.58
N ILE A 411 -2.19 -24.81 -4.38
CA ILE A 411 -1.46 -26.06 -4.14
C ILE A 411 -2.37 -27.26 -4.47
N ALA A 412 -3.64 -27.23 -4.07
CA ALA A 412 -4.61 -28.27 -4.40
C ALA A 412 -4.78 -28.42 -5.91
N LYS A 413 -4.88 -27.32 -6.67
CA LYS A 413 -4.95 -27.36 -8.14
C LYS A 413 -3.70 -28.02 -8.75
N HIS A 414 -2.51 -27.69 -8.26
CA HIS A 414 -1.28 -28.36 -8.69
C HIS A 414 -1.22 -29.85 -8.30
N ARG A 415 -1.66 -30.22 -7.10
CA ARG A 415 -1.73 -31.63 -6.65
C ARG A 415 -2.69 -32.43 -7.52
N ALA A 416 -3.85 -31.87 -7.86
CA ALA A 416 -4.79 -32.46 -8.79
C ALA A 416 -4.16 -32.65 -10.18
N GLY A 417 -3.42 -31.65 -10.68
CA GLY A 417 -2.62 -31.76 -11.91
C GLY A 417 -1.54 -32.86 -11.89
N GLN A 418 -1.04 -33.20 -10.70
CA GLN A 418 -0.10 -34.30 -10.47
C GLN A 418 -0.79 -35.64 -10.21
N GLN A 419 -2.11 -35.74 -10.44
CA GLN A 419 -2.94 -36.92 -10.14
C GLN A 419 -3.04 -37.27 -8.65
N MET A 420 -2.59 -36.36 -7.76
CA MET A 420 -2.65 -36.52 -6.29
C MET A 420 -3.98 -36.00 -5.74
N PHE A 421 -5.09 -36.50 -6.27
CA PHE A 421 -6.41 -35.93 -6.00
C PHE A 421 -6.87 -36.04 -4.54
N ASN A 422 -6.47 -37.10 -3.81
CA ASN A 422 -6.76 -37.23 -2.39
C ASN A 422 -6.08 -36.13 -1.54
N GLU A 423 -4.87 -35.72 -1.92
CA GLU A 423 -4.19 -34.61 -1.25
C GLU A 423 -4.84 -33.27 -1.58
N ALA A 424 -5.26 -33.09 -2.84
CA ALA A 424 -6.00 -31.92 -3.26
C ALA A 424 -7.31 -31.76 -2.47
N GLU A 425 -8.11 -32.83 -2.34
CA GLU A 425 -9.34 -32.83 -1.52
C GLU A 425 -9.07 -32.48 -0.07
N ARG A 426 -8.03 -33.05 0.54
CA ARG A 426 -7.66 -32.74 1.92
C ARG A 426 -7.37 -31.25 2.09
N LEU A 427 -6.56 -30.67 1.20
CA LEU A 427 -6.22 -29.24 1.23
C LEU A 427 -7.46 -28.35 1.05
N LEU A 428 -8.38 -28.75 0.16
CA LEU A 428 -9.64 -28.04 -0.07
C LEU A 428 -10.56 -28.08 1.15
N ALA A 429 -10.70 -29.24 1.80
CA ALA A 429 -11.51 -29.40 3.01
C ALA A 429 -10.95 -28.59 4.19
N GLU A 430 -9.62 -28.59 4.36
CA GLU A 430 -8.93 -27.73 5.33
C GLU A 430 -9.21 -26.24 5.04
N ALA A 431 -9.08 -25.82 3.78
CA ALA A 431 -9.31 -24.43 3.38
C ALA A 431 -10.76 -24.00 3.62
N GLN A 432 -11.75 -24.84 3.33
CA GLN A 432 -13.16 -24.52 3.58
C GLN A 432 -13.47 -24.34 5.07
N THR A 433 -12.92 -25.21 5.91
CA THR A 433 -13.10 -25.14 7.36
C THR A 433 -12.52 -23.83 7.91
N MET A 434 -11.29 -23.49 7.50
CA MET A 434 -10.64 -22.24 7.89
C MET A 434 -11.37 -21.00 7.34
N LEU A 435 -11.87 -21.06 6.11
CA LEU A 435 -12.58 -19.96 5.46
C LEU A 435 -13.87 -19.63 6.20
N ALA A 436 -14.63 -20.63 6.64
CA ALA A 436 -15.84 -20.42 7.43
C ALA A 436 -15.54 -19.70 8.76
N ALA A 437 -14.47 -20.13 9.46
CA ALA A 437 -14.01 -19.50 10.69
C ALA A 437 -13.58 -18.03 10.47
N GLU A 438 -12.79 -17.75 9.43
CA GLU A 438 -12.34 -16.40 9.14
C GLU A 438 -13.49 -15.48 8.71
N LYS A 439 -14.45 -15.97 7.91
CA LYS A 439 -15.65 -15.20 7.57
C LYS A 439 -16.45 -14.80 8.81
N SER A 440 -16.68 -15.73 9.74
CA SER A 440 -17.39 -15.43 11.00
C SER A 440 -16.67 -14.34 11.79
N LYS A 441 -15.34 -14.50 11.98
CA LYS A 441 -14.50 -13.52 12.67
C LYS A 441 -14.60 -12.11 12.05
N ARG A 442 -14.63 -12.03 10.72
CA ARG A 442 -14.71 -10.76 9.97
C ARG A 442 -16.08 -10.10 10.08
N LEU A 443 -17.15 -10.87 9.94
CA LEU A 443 -18.52 -10.35 10.11
C LEU A 443 -18.74 -9.84 11.55
N GLU A 444 -18.21 -10.54 12.55
CA GLU A 444 -18.25 -10.07 13.94
C GLU A 444 -17.45 -8.78 14.16
N ALA A 445 -16.33 -8.61 13.45
CA ALA A 445 -15.53 -7.39 13.50
C ALA A 445 -16.23 -6.20 12.83
N GLU A 446 -16.89 -6.40 11.69
CA GLU A 446 -17.69 -5.38 10.99
C GLU A 446 -18.92 -4.94 11.79
N GLN A 447 -19.53 -5.86 12.55
CA GLN A 447 -20.73 -5.58 13.35
C GLN A 447 -20.44 -4.83 14.65
N LYS A 448 -19.19 -4.78 15.14
CA LYS A 448 -18.86 -4.04 16.36
C LYS A 448 -18.87 -2.54 16.04
N PRO A 449 -19.86 -1.76 16.52
CA PRO A 449 -19.88 -0.33 16.26
C PRO A 449 -18.65 0.30 16.94
N SER A 450 -17.75 0.86 16.15
CA SER A 450 -16.72 1.74 16.69
C SER A 450 -17.45 2.91 17.35
N GLY A 451 -17.38 3.03 18.68
CA GLY A 451 -18.00 4.14 19.39
C GLY A 451 -17.64 5.47 18.71
N LYS A 452 -18.59 6.42 18.62
CA LYS A 452 -18.51 7.61 17.74
C LYS A 452 -17.19 8.41 17.81
N LEU A 453 -16.47 8.38 18.92
CA LEU A 453 -15.16 9.05 19.09
C LEU A 453 -13.96 8.18 18.62
N PHE A 454 -14.06 6.86 18.71
CA PHE A 454 -13.01 5.93 18.28
C PHE A 454 -13.18 5.47 16.83
N GLY A 455 -14.31 5.77 16.17
CA GLY A 455 -14.49 5.51 14.73
C GLY A 455 -13.55 6.30 13.83
N LEU A 456 -12.91 7.35 14.36
CA LEU A 456 -11.85 8.11 13.72
C LEU A 456 -10.55 7.29 13.57
N PHE A 457 -10.27 6.42 14.53
CA PHE A 457 -9.06 5.60 14.53
C PHE A 457 -9.38 4.21 14.02
N ARG A 458 -8.90 3.89 12.83
CA ARG A 458 -9.11 2.59 12.20
C ARG A 458 -7.78 1.86 12.15
N PRO A 459 -7.58 0.83 12.98
CA PRO A 459 -6.33 0.09 12.93
C PRO A 459 -6.10 -0.45 11.50
N PRO A 460 -4.84 -0.58 11.07
CA PRO A 460 -4.52 -1.16 9.78
C PRO A 460 -5.12 -2.57 9.70
N ALA A 461 -5.59 -2.97 8.53
CA ALA A 461 -6.14 -4.31 8.34
C ALA A 461 -5.09 -5.36 8.73
N ASP A 462 -5.45 -6.33 9.55
CA ASP A 462 -4.59 -7.44 10.01
C ASP A 462 -4.38 -8.50 8.92
N THR A 463 -5.17 -8.47 7.84
CA THR A 463 -5.08 -9.33 6.66
C THR A 463 -5.52 -8.58 5.40
N VAL A 464 -5.14 -9.11 4.25
CA VAL A 464 -5.63 -8.68 2.94
C VAL A 464 -6.91 -9.41 2.49
N MET A 465 -7.34 -10.43 3.25
CA MET A 465 -8.53 -11.23 2.98
C MET A 465 -9.81 -10.53 3.44
N THR A 466 -10.39 -9.74 2.53
CA THR A 466 -11.69 -9.07 2.74
C THR A 466 -12.86 -10.05 2.56
N ILE A 467 -14.05 -9.70 3.06
CA ILE A 467 -15.27 -10.52 2.86
C ILE A 467 -15.52 -10.82 1.36
N PRO A 468 -15.45 -9.85 0.43
CA PRO A 468 -15.58 -10.14 -1.00
C PRO A 468 -14.55 -11.15 -1.51
N LYS A 469 -13.28 -11.04 -1.11
CA LYS A 469 -12.23 -11.99 -1.50
C LYS A 469 -12.48 -13.39 -0.94
N LEU A 470 -12.93 -13.49 0.31
CA LEU A 470 -13.30 -14.77 0.92
C LEU A 470 -14.53 -15.40 0.25
N ASN A 471 -15.48 -14.60 -0.24
CA ASN A 471 -16.60 -15.10 -1.05
C ASN A 471 -16.12 -15.65 -2.39
N GLU A 472 -15.24 -14.92 -3.07
CA GLU A 472 -14.66 -15.37 -4.33
C GLU A 472 -13.80 -16.63 -4.16
N LEU A 473 -12.99 -16.69 -3.11
CA LEU A 473 -12.20 -17.88 -2.79
C LEU A 473 -13.08 -19.08 -2.43
N GLN A 474 -14.18 -18.89 -1.69
CA GLN A 474 -15.13 -19.98 -1.42
C GLN A 474 -15.67 -20.57 -2.72
N ARG A 475 -16.06 -19.73 -3.67
CA ARG A 475 -16.55 -20.16 -4.99
C ARG A 475 -15.50 -21.02 -5.71
N ARG A 476 -14.25 -20.55 -5.79
CA ARG A 476 -13.15 -21.27 -6.46
C ARG A 476 -12.77 -22.57 -5.74
N LEU A 477 -12.83 -22.59 -4.42
CA LEU A 477 -12.63 -23.81 -3.61
C LEU A 477 -13.72 -24.84 -3.90
N SER A 478 -14.99 -24.45 -3.87
CA SER A 478 -16.11 -25.35 -4.15
C SER A 478 -16.10 -25.86 -5.59
N GLN A 479 -15.83 -24.99 -6.57
CA GLN A 479 -15.69 -25.40 -7.98
C GLN A 479 -14.59 -26.44 -8.16
N LEU A 480 -13.41 -26.22 -7.56
CA LEU A 480 -12.32 -27.18 -7.68
C LEU A 480 -12.64 -28.48 -6.93
N GLN A 481 -13.28 -28.42 -5.76
CA GLN A 481 -13.67 -29.61 -4.99
C GLN A 481 -14.64 -30.51 -5.77
N VAL A 482 -15.64 -29.90 -6.41
CA VAL A 482 -16.58 -30.60 -7.28
C VAL A 482 -15.84 -31.24 -8.45
N LEU A 483 -14.99 -30.48 -9.15
CA LEU A 483 -14.24 -31.00 -10.28
C LEU A 483 -13.30 -32.15 -9.92
N VAL A 484 -12.66 -32.10 -8.74
CA VAL A 484 -11.76 -33.19 -8.30
C VAL A 484 -12.47 -34.28 -7.51
N SER A 485 -13.79 -34.25 -7.36
CA SER A 485 -14.53 -35.20 -6.54
C SER A 485 -14.39 -36.64 -7.07
N PRO A 486 -14.74 -37.66 -6.26
CA PRO A 486 -14.77 -39.05 -6.73
C PRO A 486 -15.73 -39.27 -7.90
N GLU A 487 -16.77 -38.43 -8.07
CA GLU A 487 -17.70 -38.52 -9.20
C GLU A 487 -17.05 -38.19 -10.54
N ASN A 488 -15.90 -37.51 -10.58
CA ASN A 488 -15.18 -37.21 -11.82
C ASN A 488 -13.97 -38.16 -12.02
N ARG A 489 -13.73 -39.09 -11.07
CA ARG A 489 -12.62 -40.04 -11.10
C ARG A 489 -13.12 -41.43 -11.50
N THR A 490 -13.38 -41.64 -12.79
CA THR A 490 -13.82 -42.96 -13.25
C THR A 490 -12.67 -43.98 -13.16
N LYS A 491 -13.02 -45.27 -13.12
CA LYS A 491 -12.04 -46.37 -13.21
C LYS A 491 -11.58 -46.63 -14.65
N GLU A 492 -12.05 -45.83 -15.61
CA GLU A 492 -11.71 -46.02 -17.01
C GLU A 492 -10.23 -45.72 -17.26
N PRO A 493 -9.55 -46.50 -18.11
CA PRO A 493 -8.17 -46.23 -18.47
C PRO A 493 -7.99 -44.79 -18.98
N GLY A 494 -7.06 -44.05 -18.37
CA GLY A 494 -6.71 -42.68 -18.76
C GLY A 494 -7.63 -41.58 -18.23
N SER A 495 -8.77 -41.88 -17.58
CA SER A 495 -9.67 -40.84 -17.03
C SER A 495 -8.97 -39.92 -16.03
N ILE A 496 -8.19 -40.49 -15.11
CA ILE A 496 -7.37 -39.77 -14.12
C ILE A 496 -6.39 -38.79 -14.81
N GLU A 497 -5.77 -39.21 -15.90
CA GLU A 497 -4.82 -38.38 -16.65
C GLU A 497 -5.53 -37.24 -17.40
N ARG A 498 -6.68 -37.53 -18.03
CA ARG A 498 -7.50 -36.51 -18.69
C ARG A 498 -8.02 -35.47 -17.72
N LEU A 499 -8.51 -35.90 -16.54
CA LEU A 499 -8.96 -34.99 -15.49
C LEU A 499 -7.81 -34.11 -14.99
N ALA A 500 -6.64 -34.69 -14.72
CA ALA A 500 -5.47 -33.93 -14.27
C ALA A 500 -5.03 -32.89 -15.31
N LYS A 501 -5.03 -33.25 -16.60
CA LYS A 501 -4.77 -32.34 -17.71
C LYS A 501 -5.80 -31.21 -17.76
N PHE A 502 -7.09 -31.54 -17.70
CA PHE A 502 -8.19 -30.58 -17.73
C PHE A 502 -8.10 -29.57 -16.58
N VAL A 503 -7.89 -30.04 -15.34
CA VAL A 503 -7.75 -29.18 -14.15
C VAL A 503 -6.62 -28.16 -14.31
N MET A 504 -5.53 -28.53 -14.99
CA MET A 504 -4.37 -27.66 -15.18
C MET A 504 -4.43 -26.79 -16.44
N LEU A 505 -5.46 -26.89 -17.28
CA LEU A 505 -5.57 -26.02 -18.44
C LEU A 505 -5.71 -24.54 -18.03
N ASN A 506 -5.01 -23.66 -18.74
CA ASN A 506 -5.05 -22.22 -18.50
C ASN A 506 -6.06 -21.54 -19.45
N PRO A 507 -7.20 -21.03 -18.96
CA PRO A 507 -8.23 -20.44 -19.82
C PRO A 507 -7.81 -19.16 -20.54
N HIS A 508 -6.71 -18.52 -20.12
CA HIS A 508 -6.20 -17.27 -20.71
C HIS A 508 -5.16 -17.49 -21.82
N THR A 509 -4.77 -18.75 -22.04
CA THR A 509 -3.84 -19.10 -23.13
C THR A 509 -4.59 -19.24 -24.45
N SER A 510 -3.98 -18.79 -25.55
CA SER A 510 -4.63 -18.82 -26.86
C SER A 510 -4.82 -20.24 -27.43
N ASP A 511 -4.03 -21.22 -26.95
CA ASP A 511 -4.14 -22.64 -27.30
C ASP A 511 -5.13 -23.41 -26.39
N TYR A 512 -5.79 -22.74 -25.45
CA TYR A 512 -6.77 -23.36 -24.56
C TYR A 512 -7.90 -24.07 -25.31
N ALA A 513 -8.46 -23.45 -26.37
CA ALA A 513 -9.51 -24.07 -27.17
C ALA A 513 -9.05 -25.37 -27.84
N GLN A 514 -7.84 -25.36 -28.42
CA GLN A 514 -7.24 -26.53 -29.05
C GLN A 514 -7.01 -27.66 -28.04
N HIS A 515 -6.57 -27.34 -26.82
CA HIS A 515 -6.41 -28.32 -25.76
C HIS A 515 -7.74 -28.92 -25.30
N LEU A 516 -8.82 -28.14 -25.27
CA LEU A 516 -10.16 -28.66 -24.99
C LEU A 516 -10.64 -29.59 -26.10
N ASP A 517 -10.44 -29.22 -27.36
CA ASP A 517 -10.81 -30.05 -28.51
C ASP A 517 -10.08 -31.40 -28.46
N GLY A 518 -8.77 -31.37 -28.22
CA GLY A 518 -7.95 -32.58 -28.07
C GLY A 518 -8.34 -33.46 -26.87
N LEU A 519 -8.80 -32.86 -25.76
CA LEU A 519 -9.36 -33.63 -24.65
C LEU A 519 -10.72 -34.22 -25.00
N LEU A 520 -11.59 -33.46 -25.69
CA LEU A 520 -12.92 -33.91 -26.08
C LEU A 520 -12.86 -35.11 -27.03
N GLU A 521 -11.93 -35.10 -27.98
CA GLU A 521 -11.64 -36.22 -28.89
C GLU A 521 -11.18 -37.50 -28.15
N GLN A 522 -10.58 -37.35 -26.97
CA GLN A 522 -10.13 -38.45 -26.12
C GLN A 522 -11.21 -38.95 -25.14
N THR A 523 -12.38 -38.31 -25.12
CA THR A 523 -13.49 -38.64 -24.21
C THR A 523 -14.66 -39.26 -24.97
N ASP A 524 -15.09 -40.45 -24.55
CA ASP A 524 -16.29 -41.09 -25.07
C ASP A 524 -17.56 -40.39 -24.54
N ASN A 525 -18.71 -40.63 -25.18
CA ASN A 525 -19.99 -40.03 -24.78
C ASN A 525 -20.44 -40.36 -23.34
N GLY A 526 -19.85 -41.39 -22.72
CA GLY A 526 -20.13 -41.78 -21.33
C GLY A 526 -19.13 -41.24 -20.31
N ASP A 527 -18.06 -40.53 -20.73
CA ASP A 527 -17.05 -40.01 -19.81
C ASP A 527 -17.65 -38.87 -18.97
N GLN A 528 -17.51 -38.97 -17.64
CA GLN A 528 -18.01 -37.99 -16.67
C GLN A 528 -17.30 -36.63 -16.77
N LEU A 529 -16.16 -36.54 -17.47
CA LEU A 529 -15.46 -35.28 -17.72
C LEU A 529 -16.02 -34.52 -18.94
N ARG A 530 -16.77 -35.19 -19.81
CA ARG A 530 -17.18 -34.64 -21.12
C ARG A 530 -18.02 -33.38 -20.99
N ASP A 531 -18.98 -33.39 -20.07
CA ASP A 531 -19.87 -32.27 -19.77
C ASP A 531 -19.10 -31.02 -19.29
N ASN A 532 -18.05 -31.21 -18.49
CA ASN A 532 -17.15 -30.16 -18.01
C ASN A 532 -16.31 -29.56 -19.14
N ILE A 533 -15.84 -30.39 -20.09
CA ILE A 533 -15.13 -29.92 -21.29
C ILE A 533 -16.07 -29.11 -22.19
N LEU A 534 -17.29 -29.60 -22.41
CA LEU A 534 -18.32 -28.90 -23.19
C LEU A 534 -18.70 -27.56 -22.55
N LEU A 535 -18.86 -27.52 -21.23
CA LEU A 535 -19.09 -26.27 -20.48
C LEU A 535 -17.93 -25.28 -20.68
N ALA A 536 -16.69 -25.75 -20.58
CA ALA A 536 -15.51 -24.92 -20.82
C ALA A 536 -15.47 -24.37 -22.26
N GLN A 537 -15.81 -25.18 -23.27
CA GLN A 537 -15.91 -24.73 -24.66
C GLN A 537 -17.03 -23.71 -24.87
N ALA A 538 -18.20 -23.92 -24.27
CA ALA A 538 -19.32 -22.97 -24.35
C ALA A 538 -18.92 -21.59 -23.80
N LYS A 539 -18.13 -21.55 -22.72
CA LYS A 539 -17.59 -20.30 -22.16
C LYS A 539 -16.63 -19.54 -23.09
N LEU A 540 -16.09 -20.19 -24.12
CA LEU A 540 -15.18 -19.54 -25.09
C LEU A 540 -15.91 -18.89 -26.27
N VAL A 541 -17.20 -19.16 -26.46
CA VAL A 541 -17.98 -18.62 -27.58
C VAL A 541 -18.11 -17.10 -27.43
N ALA A 542 -17.69 -16.37 -28.46
CA ALA A 542 -17.68 -14.91 -28.46
C ALA A 542 -19.07 -14.30 -28.70
N ASP A 543 -19.92 -14.99 -29.45
CA ASP A 543 -21.32 -14.60 -29.65
C ASP A 543 -22.14 -14.95 -28.40
N GLU A 544 -22.58 -13.92 -27.67
CA GLU A 544 -23.30 -14.07 -26.40
C GLU A 544 -24.64 -14.83 -26.57
N GLN A 545 -25.29 -14.75 -27.74
CA GLN A 545 -26.55 -15.47 -27.98
C GLN A 545 -26.29 -16.95 -28.25
N LEU A 546 -25.30 -17.26 -29.08
CA LEU A 546 -24.87 -18.64 -29.32
C LEU A 546 -24.31 -19.28 -28.03
N GLN A 547 -23.62 -18.49 -27.20
CA GLN A 547 -23.15 -18.92 -25.90
C GLN A 547 -24.32 -19.28 -24.99
N ALA A 548 -25.36 -18.44 -24.93
CA ALA A 548 -26.55 -18.70 -24.12
C ALA A 548 -27.29 -19.97 -24.58
N GLU A 549 -27.41 -20.19 -25.89
CA GLU A 549 -28.00 -21.40 -26.47
C GLU A 549 -27.22 -22.65 -26.03
N LYS A 550 -25.90 -22.68 -26.22
CA LYS A 550 -25.06 -23.80 -25.82
C LYS A 550 -25.11 -24.10 -24.32
N LEU A 551 -25.10 -23.06 -23.47
CA LEU A 551 -25.24 -23.25 -22.02
C LEU A 551 -26.61 -23.85 -21.66
N GLY A 552 -27.68 -23.44 -22.36
CA GLY A 552 -29.01 -24.01 -22.19
C GLY A 552 -29.09 -25.48 -22.64
N GLU A 553 -28.45 -25.83 -23.75
CA GLU A 553 -28.35 -27.21 -24.24
C GLU A 553 -27.61 -28.11 -23.26
N ILE A 554 -26.44 -27.67 -22.78
CA ILE A 554 -25.64 -28.40 -21.78
C ILE A 554 -26.45 -28.64 -20.51
N HIS A 555 -27.16 -27.62 -20.01
CA HIS A 555 -28.02 -27.81 -18.84
C HIS A 555 -29.14 -28.81 -19.10
N LYS A 556 -29.77 -28.78 -20.28
CA LYS A 556 -30.85 -29.70 -20.65
C LYS A 556 -30.37 -31.14 -20.76
N GLU A 557 -29.22 -31.36 -21.37
CA GLU A 557 -28.63 -32.69 -21.58
C GLU A 557 -28.04 -33.26 -20.28
N TYR A 558 -27.39 -32.41 -19.48
CA TYR A 558 -26.63 -32.81 -18.30
C TYR A 558 -27.22 -32.30 -16.98
N SER A 559 -28.54 -32.11 -16.89
CA SER A 559 -29.22 -31.49 -15.72
C SER A 559 -28.94 -32.12 -14.35
N GLN A 560 -28.48 -33.37 -14.31
CA GLN A 560 -28.15 -34.10 -13.08
C GLN A 560 -26.66 -34.10 -12.75
N THR A 561 -25.86 -33.40 -13.54
CA THR A 561 -24.40 -33.28 -13.35
C THR A 561 -24.03 -31.92 -12.77
N ASP A 562 -22.82 -31.83 -12.26
CA ASP A 562 -22.26 -30.57 -11.81
C ASP A 562 -22.07 -29.57 -12.95
N ALA A 563 -21.62 -30.03 -14.13
CA ALA A 563 -21.44 -29.16 -15.28
C ALA A 563 -22.78 -28.61 -15.80
N GLY A 564 -23.83 -29.42 -15.84
CA GLY A 564 -25.17 -28.98 -16.21
C GLY A 564 -25.78 -27.99 -15.21
N THR A 565 -25.47 -28.16 -13.92
CA THR A 565 -25.85 -27.18 -12.88
C THR A 565 -25.08 -25.87 -13.07
N MET A 566 -23.77 -25.94 -13.28
CA MET A 566 -22.92 -24.78 -13.54
C MET A 566 -23.28 -24.07 -14.85
N ALA A 567 -23.71 -24.79 -15.89
CA ALA A 567 -24.19 -24.21 -17.13
C ALA A 567 -25.40 -23.30 -16.92
N LEU A 568 -26.36 -23.72 -16.08
CA LEU A 568 -27.52 -22.89 -15.72
C LEU A 568 -27.11 -21.64 -14.92
N TYR A 569 -26.13 -21.78 -14.02
CA TYR A 569 -25.57 -20.65 -13.28
C TYR A 569 -24.92 -19.62 -14.22
N GLU A 570 -24.02 -20.06 -15.10
CA GLU A 570 -23.32 -19.22 -16.06
C GLU A 570 -24.31 -18.57 -17.06
N LEU A 571 -25.37 -19.29 -17.46
CA LEU A 571 -26.45 -18.73 -18.28
C LEU A 571 -27.18 -17.58 -17.56
N GLY A 572 -27.42 -17.72 -16.26
CA GLY A 572 -28.01 -16.66 -15.43
C GLY A 572 -27.11 -15.42 -15.38
N LEU A 573 -25.80 -15.60 -15.19
CA LEU A 573 -24.83 -14.50 -15.19
C LEU A 573 -24.72 -13.81 -16.56
N LEU A 574 -24.68 -14.59 -17.64
CA LEU A 574 -24.65 -14.07 -19.01
C LEU A 574 -25.87 -13.21 -19.31
N LYS A 575 -27.07 -13.64 -18.89
CA LYS A 575 -28.32 -12.86 -19.04
C LYS A 575 -28.31 -11.56 -18.23
N ILE A 576 -27.72 -11.55 -17.03
CA ILE A 576 -27.51 -10.31 -16.27
C ILE A 576 -26.57 -9.36 -17.03
N SER A 577 -25.47 -9.89 -17.59
CA SER A 577 -24.52 -9.10 -18.39
C SER A 577 -25.21 -8.47 -19.61
N LEU A 578 -25.93 -9.29 -20.38
CA LEU A 578 -26.73 -8.85 -21.53
C LEU A 578 -27.72 -7.75 -21.15
N TRP A 579 -28.43 -7.90 -20.03
CA TRP A 579 -29.34 -6.88 -19.52
C TRP A 579 -28.62 -5.55 -19.19
N ARG A 580 -27.45 -5.60 -18.52
CA ARG A 580 -26.68 -4.42 -18.14
C ARG A 580 -26.10 -3.66 -19.33
N GLN A 581 -25.71 -4.38 -20.38
CA GLN A 581 -25.12 -3.78 -21.59
C GLN A 581 -26.16 -3.08 -22.49
N LYS A 582 -27.46 -3.34 -22.32
CA LYS A 582 -28.50 -2.73 -23.17
C LYS A 582 -28.89 -1.33 -22.67
N ASP A 583 -28.83 -0.38 -23.60
CA ASP A 583 -29.30 0.99 -23.42
C ASP A 583 -30.83 1.05 -23.24
N GLU A 584 -31.29 2.14 -22.61
CA GLU A 584 -32.72 2.43 -22.40
C GLU A 584 -33.49 2.63 -23.71
N SER A 585 -32.79 2.97 -24.79
CA SER A 585 -33.35 3.10 -26.14
C SER A 585 -33.93 1.78 -26.68
N ASN A 586 -33.57 0.64 -26.09
CA ASN A 586 -34.08 -0.69 -26.45
C ASN A 586 -34.78 -1.36 -25.25
N ALA A 587 -35.72 -0.61 -24.65
CA ALA A 587 -36.39 -0.97 -23.40
C ALA A 587 -37.08 -2.34 -23.43
N GLU A 588 -37.70 -2.73 -24.55
CA GLU A 588 -38.37 -4.03 -24.68
C GLU A 588 -37.39 -5.20 -24.59
N GLN A 589 -36.25 -5.13 -25.30
CA GLN A 589 -35.22 -6.16 -25.22
C GLN A 589 -34.56 -6.19 -23.85
N LYS A 590 -34.30 -5.02 -23.25
CA LYS A 590 -33.76 -4.92 -21.89
C LYS A 590 -34.70 -5.58 -20.88
N LYS A 591 -36.01 -5.33 -20.97
CA LYS A 591 -37.02 -5.98 -20.13
C LYS A 591 -37.05 -7.50 -20.34
N LYS A 592 -36.98 -7.95 -21.59
CA LYS A 592 -36.90 -9.38 -21.92
C LYS A 592 -35.71 -10.06 -21.26
N TYR A 593 -34.49 -9.50 -21.37
CA TYR A 593 -33.31 -10.08 -20.72
C TYR A 593 -33.40 -10.07 -19.20
N LEU A 594 -34.01 -9.04 -18.61
CA LEU A 594 -34.26 -8.98 -17.17
C LEU A 594 -35.20 -10.12 -16.73
N GLU A 595 -36.33 -10.30 -17.42
CA GLU A 595 -37.28 -11.39 -17.14
C GLU A 595 -36.59 -12.75 -17.30
N GLU A 596 -35.85 -12.96 -18.38
CA GLU A 596 -35.10 -14.20 -18.61
C GLU A 596 -34.04 -14.46 -17.54
N ALA A 597 -33.31 -13.43 -17.09
CA ALA A 597 -32.35 -13.55 -16.00
C ALA A 597 -33.06 -14.00 -14.71
N ARG A 598 -34.16 -13.33 -14.33
CA ARG A 598 -34.93 -13.68 -13.13
C ARG A 598 -35.49 -15.10 -13.20
N THR A 599 -36.07 -15.50 -14.33
CA THR A 599 -36.59 -16.85 -14.54
C THR A 599 -35.48 -17.89 -14.41
N THR A 600 -34.31 -17.63 -15.01
CA THR A 600 -33.16 -18.55 -14.97
C THR A 600 -32.64 -18.71 -13.53
N LEU A 601 -32.44 -17.60 -12.80
CA LEU A 601 -31.96 -17.62 -11.42
C LEU A 601 -32.99 -18.24 -10.45
N THR A 602 -34.28 -17.98 -10.67
CA THR A 602 -35.37 -18.59 -9.87
C THR A 602 -35.45 -20.10 -10.13
N SER A 603 -35.30 -20.53 -11.39
CA SER A 603 -35.20 -21.94 -11.74
C SER A 603 -34.00 -22.59 -11.06
N PHE A 604 -32.84 -21.91 -11.07
CA PHE A 604 -31.64 -22.41 -10.39
C PHE A 604 -31.87 -22.65 -8.90
N ILE A 605 -32.42 -21.66 -8.17
CA ILE A 605 -32.70 -21.80 -6.73
C ILE A 605 -33.70 -22.94 -6.45
N SER A 606 -34.69 -23.08 -7.33
CA SER A 606 -35.74 -24.10 -7.17
C SER A 606 -35.22 -25.51 -7.42
N SER A 607 -34.38 -25.68 -8.44
CA SER A 607 -33.81 -26.97 -8.83
C SER A 607 -32.60 -27.37 -7.96
N TYR A 608 -31.82 -26.40 -7.49
CA TYR A 608 -30.53 -26.63 -6.82
C TYR A 608 -30.37 -25.80 -5.52
N PRO A 609 -31.30 -25.90 -4.55
CA PRO A 609 -31.29 -25.06 -3.35
C PRO A 609 -30.07 -25.26 -2.46
N ASN A 610 -29.42 -26.42 -2.53
CA ASN A 610 -28.27 -26.80 -1.71
C ASN A 610 -26.92 -26.62 -2.43
N HIS A 611 -26.92 -26.15 -3.67
CA HIS A 611 -25.68 -25.97 -4.43
C HIS A 611 -24.88 -24.78 -3.89
N PHE A 612 -23.54 -24.83 -3.95
CA PHE A 612 -22.68 -23.79 -3.37
C PHE A 612 -22.90 -22.39 -3.99
N CYS A 613 -23.38 -22.33 -5.25
CA CYS A 613 -23.76 -21.07 -5.90
C CYS A 613 -25.11 -20.50 -5.44
N ALA A 614 -25.96 -21.24 -4.71
CA ALA A 614 -27.34 -20.85 -4.42
C ALA A 614 -27.44 -19.51 -3.68
N GLU A 615 -26.57 -19.24 -2.71
CA GLU A 615 -26.55 -17.95 -1.99
C GLU A 615 -26.16 -16.79 -2.89
N GLN A 616 -25.19 -16.98 -3.79
CA GLN A 616 -24.81 -15.95 -4.76
C GLN A 616 -25.93 -15.71 -5.78
N VAL A 617 -26.66 -16.76 -6.18
CA VAL A 617 -27.82 -16.64 -7.07
C VAL A 617 -28.96 -15.89 -6.38
N LYS A 618 -29.23 -16.14 -5.09
CA LYS A 618 -30.20 -15.36 -4.29
C LYS A 618 -29.81 -13.88 -4.25
N LYS A 619 -28.56 -13.58 -3.91
CA LYS A 619 -28.05 -12.21 -3.87
C LYS A 619 -28.17 -11.53 -5.24
N ASN A 620 -27.75 -12.20 -6.31
CA ASN A 620 -27.87 -11.67 -7.67
C ASN A 620 -29.35 -11.40 -8.03
N LEU A 621 -30.28 -12.25 -7.59
CA LEU A 621 -31.71 -12.07 -7.84
C LEU A 621 -32.31 -10.90 -7.04
N GLU A 622 -31.86 -10.70 -5.79
CA GLU A 622 -32.24 -9.56 -4.95
C GLU A 622 -31.71 -8.22 -5.48
N ASP A 623 -30.51 -8.23 -6.06
CA ASP A 623 -29.88 -7.04 -6.66
C ASP A 623 -30.52 -6.62 -7.99
N LEU A 624 -31.38 -7.44 -8.60
CA LEU A 624 -32.12 -7.11 -9.82
C LEU A 624 -33.35 -6.25 -9.51
N PRO A 625 -33.64 -5.21 -10.32
CA PRO A 625 -34.78 -4.32 -10.07
C PRO A 625 -36.12 -5.07 -10.04
N GLY A 626 -37.04 -4.61 -9.20
CA GLY A 626 -38.43 -5.08 -9.16
C GLY A 626 -39.15 -4.86 -10.50
N ASN A 627 -40.17 -5.68 -10.76
CA ASN A 627 -41.04 -5.53 -11.93
C ASN A 627 -41.97 -4.32 -11.80
#